data_AF-A0A442WNH3-F1
#
_entry.id   AF-A0A442WNH3-F1
#
_cell.length_a   1.000
_cell.length_b   1.000
_cell.length_c   1.000
_cell.angle_alpha   90.00
_cell.angle_beta   90.00
_cell.angle_gamma   90.00
#
_symmetry.space_group_name_H-M   'P 1'
#
loop_
_entity.id
_entity.type
_entity.pdbx_description
1 polymer ?
#
loop_
_entity_poly.entity_id
_entity_poly.type
_entity_poly.pdbx_seq_one_letter_code
_entity_poly.pdbx_strand_id
1 'polypeptide(L)'
;DNLIAERAIRGFTVGRRNWLFSGNFAAAERSAVVLSIIETCKLCGVDAEAYMADVTERIQNDWPASRWDELMPWNWARRQEMPLPLAA
;
A
#
# COMPACT_ATOMS: atom_id res chain seq x y z
N ASP A 1 -2.76 -13.61 20.45
CA ASP A 1 -1.80 -13.19 19.41
C ASP A 1 -1.56 -14.17 18.27
N ASN A 2 -1.52 -15.49 18.51
CA ASN A 2 -1.21 -16.45 17.44
C ASN A 2 -2.16 -16.37 16.22
N LEU A 3 -3.45 -16.17 16.46
CA LEU A 3 -4.47 -16.10 15.39
C LEU A 3 -4.34 -14.86 14.48
N ILE A 4 -3.86 -13.74 15.02
CA ILE A 4 -3.69 -12.49 14.26
C ILE A 4 -2.45 -12.62 13.36
N ALA A 5 -1.35 -13.11 13.93
CA ALA A 5 -0.11 -13.36 13.18
C ALA A 5 -0.31 -14.40 12.06
N GLU A 6 -1.00 -15.52 12.34
CA GLU A 6 -1.32 -16.51 11.30
C GLU A 6 -2.21 -15.95 10.19
N ARG A 7 -3.22 -15.12 10.53
CA ARG A 7 -4.09 -14.49 9.53
C ARG A 7 -3.32 -13.51 8.63
N ALA A 8 -2.42 -12.73 9.19
CA ALA A 8 -1.57 -11.81 8.43
C ALA A 8 -0.60 -12.57 7.48
N ILE A 9 -0.03 -13.68 7.94
CA ILE A 9 0.92 -14.48 7.14
C ILE A 9 0.22 -15.33 6.07
N ARG A 10 -1.07 -15.66 6.25
CA ARG A 10 -1.81 -16.52 5.31
C ARG A 10 -1.80 -15.99 3.87
N GLY A 11 -2.04 -14.68 3.67
CA GLY A 11 -2.01 -14.08 2.33
C GLY A 11 -0.65 -14.23 1.65
N PHE A 12 0.43 -14.04 2.41
CA PHE A 12 1.80 -14.23 1.94
C PHE A 12 2.11 -15.69 1.61
N THR A 13 1.66 -16.64 2.44
CA THR A 13 1.86 -18.08 2.16
C THR A 13 1.12 -18.58 0.94
N VAL A 14 -0.05 -18.00 0.60
CA VAL A 14 -0.76 -18.32 -0.65
C VAL A 14 0.03 -17.79 -1.87
N GLY A 15 0.60 -16.59 -1.77
CA GLY A 15 1.42 -15.98 -2.82
C GLY A 15 2.78 -16.66 -3.07
N ARG A 16 3.35 -17.34 -2.07
CA ARG A 16 4.66 -18.04 -2.19
C ARG A 16 4.74 -19.01 -3.37
N ARG A 17 3.64 -19.68 -3.72
CA ARG A 17 3.61 -20.63 -4.85
C ARG A 17 3.54 -19.90 -6.21
N ASN A 18 3.13 -18.63 -6.22
CA ASN A 18 3.05 -17.76 -7.39
C ASN A 18 4.31 -16.90 -7.60
N TRP A 19 5.18 -16.81 -6.59
CA TRP A 19 6.41 -16.00 -6.63
C TRP A 19 7.64 -16.85 -6.96
N LEU A 20 7.55 -17.60 -8.06
CA LEU A 20 8.58 -18.54 -8.54
C LEU A 20 9.94 -17.89 -8.86
N PHE A 21 10.01 -16.55 -8.89
CA PHE A 21 11.24 -15.76 -9.11
C PHE A 21 11.90 -15.22 -7.82
N SER A 22 11.31 -15.46 -6.65
CA SER A 22 11.83 -14.99 -5.35
C SER A 22 12.87 -15.96 -4.77
N GLY A 23 14.00 -16.14 -5.47
CA GLY A 23 15.16 -16.90 -4.98
C GLY A 23 16.21 -16.06 -4.24
N ASN A 24 16.00 -14.74 -4.13
CA ASN A 24 16.96 -13.78 -3.59
C ASN A 24 16.40 -13.04 -2.36
N PHE A 25 17.21 -12.86 -1.33
CA PHE A 25 16.87 -12.11 -0.10
C PHE A 25 16.35 -10.69 -0.40
N ALA A 26 16.97 -9.99 -1.36
CA ALA A 26 16.53 -8.65 -1.75
C ALA A 26 15.11 -8.63 -2.35
N ALA A 27 14.69 -9.70 -3.03
CA ALA A 27 13.32 -9.82 -3.54
C ALA A 27 12.33 -10.06 -2.40
N ALA A 28 12.72 -10.83 -1.39
CA ALA A 28 11.91 -11.03 -0.18
C ALA A 28 11.72 -9.73 0.60
N GLU A 29 12.78 -8.93 0.74
CA GLU A 29 12.72 -7.62 1.42
C GLU A 29 11.77 -6.65 0.70
N ARG A 30 11.89 -6.51 -0.63
CA ARG A 30 10.97 -5.66 -1.42
C ARG A 30 9.53 -6.13 -1.31
N SER A 31 9.31 -7.45 -1.34
CA SER A 31 7.98 -8.03 -1.17
C SER A 31 7.40 -7.72 0.21
N ALA A 32 8.24 -7.76 1.26
CA ALA A 32 7.82 -7.41 2.62
C ALA A 32 7.38 -5.94 2.73
N VAL A 33 8.07 -5.02 2.05
CA VAL A 33 7.67 -3.60 2.00
C VAL A 33 6.28 -3.45 1.36
N VAL A 34 6.07 -4.05 0.19
CA VAL A 34 4.77 -3.96 -0.52
C VAL A 34 3.64 -4.54 0.33
N LEU A 35 3.86 -5.71 0.95
CA LEU A 35 2.85 -6.31 1.84
C LEU A 35 2.55 -5.43 3.05
N SER A 36 3.57 -4.79 3.63
CA SER A 36 3.38 -3.88 4.77
C SER A 36 2.50 -2.69 4.39
N ILE A 37 2.66 -2.15 3.18
CA ILE A 37 1.80 -1.09 2.64
C ILE A 37 0.36 -1.60 2.47
N ILE A 38 0.19 -2.77 1.86
CA ILE A 38 -1.13 -3.38 1.65
C ILE A 38 -1.85 -3.62 2.99
N GLU A 39 -1.17 -4.18 3.99
CA GLU A 39 -1.75 -4.40 5.31
C GLU A 39 -2.10 -3.07 6.00
N THR A 40 -1.28 -2.03 5.84
CA THR A 40 -1.60 -0.69 6.36
C THR A 40 -2.86 -0.13 5.69
N CYS A 41 -3.02 -0.29 4.37
CA CYS A 41 -4.24 0.13 3.66
C CYS A 41 -5.47 -0.61 4.19
N LYS A 42 -5.39 -1.94 4.38
CA LYS A 42 -6.47 -2.75 4.95
C LYS A 42 -6.85 -2.27 6.36
N LEU A 43 -5.86 -1.99 7.21
CA LEU A 43 -6.10 -1.47 8.56
C LEU A 43 -6.77 -0.09 8.54
N CYS A 44 -6.50 0.73 7.52
CA CYS A 44 -7.14 2.02 7.31
C CYS A 44 -8.48 1.94 6.57
N GLY A 45 -8.93 0.74 6.13
CA GLY A 45 -10.14 0.58 5.33
C GLY A 45 -10.04 1.13 3.90
N VAL A 46 -8.82 1.24 3.38
CA VAL A 46 -8.50 1.84 2.07
C VAL A 46 -8.29 0.76 1.03
N ASP A 47 -8.77 1.00 -0.19
CA ASP A 47 -8.44 0.15 -1.34
C ASP A 47 -6.95 0.28 -1.69
N ALA A 48 -6.20 -0.80 -1.48
CA ALA A 48 -4.75 -0.80 -1.62
C ALA A 48 -4.29 -0.62 -3.08
N GLU A 49 -5.06 -1.09 -4.06
CA GLU A 49 -4.74 -0.96 -5.47
C GLU A 49 -4.85 0.50 -5.93
N ALA A 50 -6.00 1.13 -5.64
CA ALA A 50 -6.25 2.54 -5.94
C ALA A 50 -5.25 3.46 -5.24
N TYR A 51 -4.93 3.18 -3.96
CA TYR A 51 -3.92 3.91 -3.21
C TYR A 51 -2.53 3.82 -3.87
N MET A 52 -2.06 2.62 -4.19
CA MET A 52 -0.73 2.44 -4.76
C MET A 52 -0.61 3.05 -6.16
N ALA A 53 -1.68 2.98 -6.97
CA ALA A 53 -1.71 3.60 -8.30
C ALA A 53 -1.55 5.14 -8.21
N ASP A 54 -2.39 5.80 -7.41
CA ASP A 54 -2.37 7.27 -7.27
C ASP A 54 -1.07 7.77 -6.61
N VAL A 55 -0.60 7.09 -5.56
CA VAL A 55 0.66 7.47 -4.90
C VAL A 55 1.86 7.32 -5.84
N THR A 56 1.91 6.26 -6.63
CA THR A 56 2.99 6.05 -7.60
C THR A 56 2.96 7.11 -8.69
N GLU A 57 1.77 7.44 -9.22
CA GLU A 57 1.58 8.52 -10.20
C GLU A 57 2.05 9.88 -9.65
N ARG A 58 1.71 10.20 -8.40
CA ARG A 58 2.16 11.45 -7.76
C ARG A 58 3.66 11.50 -7.58
N ILE A 59 4.29 10.40 -7.16
CA ILE A 59 5.74 10.32 -7.02
C ILE A 59 6.42 10.50 -8.39
N GLN A 60 5.86 9.92 -9.46
CA GLN A 60 6.36 10.11 -10.82
C GLN A 60 6.22 11.57 -11.30
N ASN A 61 5.20 12.27 -10.82
CA ASN A 61 4.95 13.70 -11.08
C ASN A 61 5.67 14.63 -10.09
N ASP A 62 6.83 14.23 -9.56
CA ASP A 62 7.69 15.02 -8.68
C ASP A 62 7.00 15.55 -7.41
N TRP A 63 6.16 14.71 -6.76
CA TRP A 63 5.53 15.10 -5.50
C TRP A 63 6.57 15.53 -4.44
N PRO A 64 6.42 16.71 -3.83
CA PRO A 64 7.44 17.23 -2.92
C PRO A 64 7.56 16.38 -1.65
N ALA A 65 8.80 16.07 -1.29
CA ALA A 65 9.14 15.27 -0.11
C ALA A 65 8.52 15.82 1.19
N SER A 66 8.39 17.14 1.30
CA SER A 66 7.79 17.83 2.45
C SER A 66 6.30 17.55 2.65
N ARG A 67 5.62 16.94 1.67
CA ARG A 67 4.17 16.66 1.70
C ARG A 67 3.87 15.17 1.68
N TRP A 68 4.81 14.32 2.06
CA TRP A 68 4.59 12.87 2.10
C TRP A 68 3.54 12.46 3.12
N ASP A 69 3.37 13.22 4.19
CA ASP A 69 2.31 12.99 5.18
C ASP A 69 0.91 12.97 4.54
N GLU A 70 0.69 13.74 3.48
CA GLU A 70 -0.58 13.76 2.74
C GLU A 70 -0.85 12.47 1.96
N LEU A 71 0.21 11.73 1.62
CA LEU A 71 0.12 10.48 0.90
C LEU A 71 -0.07 9.29 1.82
N MET A 72 -0.02 9.46 3.15
CA MET A 72 -0.24 8.34 4.07
C MET A 72 -1.69 7.82 3.92
N PRO A 73 -1.94 6.50 4.04
CA PRO A 73 -3.25 5.90 3.72
C PRO A 73 -4.44 6.56 4.44
N TRP A 74 -4.26 6.95 5.71
CA TRP A 74 -5.29 7.63 6.50
C TRP A 74 -5.61 9.07 6.05
N ASN A 75 -4.64 9.77 5.45
CA ASN A 75 -4.84 11.12 4.91
C ASN A 75 -5.32 11.07 3.46
N TRP A 76 -4.86 10.08 2.69
CA TRP A 76 -5.29 9.82 1.32
C TRP A 76 -6.80 9.55 1.24
N ALA A 77 -7.31 8.67 2.11
CA ALA A 77 -8.72 8.31 2.14
C ALA A 77 -9.64 9.51 2.41
N ARG A 78 -9.29 10.32 3.42
CA ARG A 78 -10.01 11.56 3.77
C ARG A 78 -10.07 12.55 2.61
N ARG A 79 -9.09 12.52 1.71
CA ARG A 79 -9.02 13.39 0.53
C ARG A 79 -9.90 12.89 -0.63
N GLN A 80 -10.05 11.57 -0.78
CA GLN A 80 -10.97 10.95 -1.76
C GLN A 80 -12.44 11.23 -1.41
N GLU A 81 -12.77 11.32 -0.13
CA GLU A 81 -14.11 11.67 0.36
C GLU A 81 -14.51 13.12 0.09
N MET A 82 -13.55 13.98 -0.24
CA MET A 82 -13.82 15.36 -0.63
C MET A 82 -13.86 15.43 -2.17
N PRO A 83 -15.05 15.40 -2.80
CA PRO A 83 -15.11 15.63 -4.24
C PRO A 83 -14.55 17.03 -4.48
N LEU A 84 -13.61 17.15 -5.42
CA LEU A 84 -13.12 18.43 -5.92
C LEU A 84 -14.32 19.37 -6.12
N PRO A 85 -14.32 20.61 -5.58
CA PRO A 85 -15.32 21.58 -6.01
C PRO A 85 -15.16 21.68 -7.53
N LEU A 86 -16.24 21.38 -8.26
CA LEU A 86 -16.31 21.62 -9.70
C LEU A 86 -15.77 23.03 -9.93
N ALA A 87 -14.61 23.11 -10.60
CA ALA A 87 -14.06 24.37 -11.03
C ALA A 87 -15.12 25.06 -11.90
N ALA A 88 -15.59 26.21 -11.43
CA ALA A 88 -16.47 27.12 -12.15
C ALA A 88 -15.69 27.93 -13.18
#